data_AF-A0A8S3JL54-F1
#
_entry.id   AF-A0A8S3JL54-F1
#
_cell.length_a   1.000
_cell.length_b   1.000
_cell.length_c   1.000
_cell.angle_alpha   90.00
_cell.angle_beta   90.00
_cell.angle_gamma   90.00
#
_symmetry.space_group_name_H-M   'P 1'
#
loop_
_entity.id
_entity.type
_entity.pdbx_description
1 polymer ?
#
loop_
_entity_poly.entity_id
_entity_poly.type
_entity_poly.pdbx_seq_one_letter_code
_entity_poly.pdbx_strand_id
1 'polypeptide(L)'
;MRKRSDDLDYSIKDVLVLDSTSPKKFSRHLIFQTKDPFLDNIAVGKFVNLILEDIHGCLINHQCPGVINSSLSRTQQTQSYADSTVFSKNLLNSLEPHLSRFEHCDCIDDYSQLKFKDMLEFMVNKSDGTGIIWFCDMGVYTKNRAFRLLRSSKFDKQECFTIAPENQW
;
A
#
# COMPACT_ATOMS: atom_id res chain seq x y z
N MET A 1 16.26 -15.42 5.11
CA MET A 1 16.01 -16.04 3.81
C MET A 1 14.66 -15.53 3.34
N ARG A 2 14.62 -14.61 2.35
CA ARG A 2 13.35 -14.22 1.71
C ARG A 2 12.84 -15.48 0.98
N LYS A 3 11.63 -15.96 1.28
CA LYS A 3 10.97 -16.90 0.38
C LYS A 3 10.79 -16.14 -0.94
N ARG A 4 11.24 -16.71 -2.06
CA ARG A 4 10.97 -16.13 -3.38
C ARG A 4 9.46 -16.15 -3.61
N SER A 5 8.95 -15.24 -4.42
CA SER A 5 7.53 -15.21 -4.82
C SER A 5 7.05 -16.55 -5.38
N ASP A 6 7.97 -17.33 -5.97
CA ASP A 6 7.73 -18.69 -6.49
C ASP A 6 7.30 -19.75 -5.44
N ASP A 7 7.49 -19.52 -4.14
CA ASP A 7 7.16 -20.50 -3.08
C ASP A 7 5.77 -20.28 -2.44
N LEU A 8 5.05 -19.22 -2.83
CA LEU A 8 3.74 -18.87 -2.29
C LEU A 8 2.71 -18.69 -3.41
N ASP A 9 1.99 -19.78 -3.72
CA ASP A 9 0.89 -19.78 -4.67
C ASP A 9 -0.39 -19.21 -4.03
N TYR A 10 -0.45 -17.88 -3.92
CA TYR A 10 -1.66 -17.15 -3.54
C TYR A 10 -2.22 -16.39 -4.73
N SER A 11 -3.55 -16.46 -4.87
CA SER A 11 -4.31 -15.77 -5.90
C SER A 11 -5.37 -14.89 -5.25
N ILE A 12 -6.14 -14.17 -6.07
CA ILE A 12 -7.29 -13.40 -5.61
C ILE A 12 -8.37 -14.25 -4.91
N LYS A 13 -8.37 -15.58 -5.14
CA LYS A 13 -9.27 -16.52 -4.47
C LYS A 13 -8.86 -16.81 -3.03
N ASP A 14 -7.68 -16.38 -2.61
CA ASP A 14 -7.16 -16.58 -1.26
C ASP A 14 -7.33 -15.31 -0.41
N VAL A 15 -8.03 -14.29 -0.93
CA VAL A 15 -8.15 -12.98 -0.29
C VAL A 15 -9.62 -12.61 -0.12
N LEU A 16 -10.09 -12.63 1.13
CA LEU A 16 -11.40 -12.08 1.47
C LEU A 16 -11.34 -10.55 1.40
N VAL A 17 -12.15 -9.97 0.53
CA VAL A 17 -12.26 -8.52 0.33
C VAL A 17 -13.53 -8.02 1.02
N LEU A 18 -13.37 -7.18 2.04
CA LEU A 18 -14.48 -6.49 2.68
C LEU A 18 -14.55 -5.04 2.19
N ASP A 19 -15.74 -4.58 1.84
CA ASP A 19 -16.01 -3.23 1.35
C ASP A 19 -16.91 -2.46 2.32
N SER A 20 -16.55 -1.21 2.60
CA SER A 20 -17.37 -0.23 3.33
C SER A 20 -17.25 1.15 2.67
N THR A 21 -17.03 1.16 1.36
CA THR A 21 -16.89 2.35 0.54
C THR A 21 -18.17 3.16 0.56
N SER A 22 -18.00 4.47 0.65
CA SER A 22 -19.05 5.48 0.59
C SER A 22 -18.78 6.42 -0.58
N PRO A 23 -19.76 7.25 -1.00
CA PRO A 23 -19.52 8.26 -2.03
C PRO A 23 -18.36 9.23 -1.73
N LYS A 24 -18.03 9.41 -0.45
CA LYS A 24 -16.97 10.33 0.00
C LYS A 24 -15.64 9.65 0.31
N LYS A 25 -15.62 8.31 0.41
CA LYS A 25 -14.45 7.59 0.90
C LYS A 25 -14.45 6.14 0.41
N PHE A 26 -13.40 5.79 -0.31
CA PHE A 26 -13.01 4.39 -0.55
C PHE A 26 -12.49 3.75 0.74
N SER A 27 -12.95 2.52 1.06
CA SER A 27 -12.56 1.84 2.30
C SER A 27 -12.75 0.33 2.20
N ARG A 28 -11.65 -0.39 1.99
CA ARG A 28 -11.62 -1.86 1.93
C ARG A 28 -10.66 -2.49 2.93
N HIS A 29 -10.99 -3.69 3.41
CA HIS A 29 -10.06 -4.57 4.10
C HIS A 29 -9.76 -5.77 3.19
N LEU A 30 -8.47 -6.09 3.03
CA LEU A 30 -8.02 -7.31 2.37
C LEU A 30 -7.52 -8.27 3.45
N ILE A 31 -8.12 -9.46 3.51
CA ILE A 31 -7.81 -10.47 4.52
C ILE A 31 -7.33 -11.73 3.81
N PHE A 32 -6.01 -11.88 3.75
CA PHE A 32 -5.33 -13.02 3.13
C PHE A 32 -5.50 -14.27 3.99
N GLN A 33 -6.03 -15.34 3.41
CA GLN A 33 -6.10 -16.65 4.05
C GLN A 33 -4.79 -17.41 3.79
N THR A 34 -3.75 -17.08 4.54
CA THR A 34 -2.44 -17.69 4.35
C THR A 34 -2.32 -19.02 5.10
N LYS A 35 -1.64 -20.01 4.49
CA LYS A 35 -1.25 -21.26 5.16
C LYS A 35 -0.07 -21.06 6.10
N ASP A 36 0.81 -20.12 5.75
CA ASP A 36 1.95 -19.68 6.56
C ASP A 36 1.61 -18.29 7.14
N PRO A 37 1.12 -18.19 8.38
CA PRO A 37 0.80 -16.90 8.98
C PRO A 37 2.08 -16.15 9.39
N PHE A 38 1.99 -14.82 9.36
CA PHE A 38 3.01 -13.97 9.99
C PHE A 38 2.99 -14.17 11.51
N LEU A 39 4.14 -13.92 12.15
CA LEU A 39 4.29 -14.02 13.60
C LEU A 39 3.28 -13.12 14.35
N ASP A 40 3.15 -11.87 13.90
CA ASP A 40 2.23 -10.89 14.44
C ASP A 40 1.93 -9.79 13.39
N ASN A 41 1.06 -8.84 13.74
CA ASN A 41 0.71 -7.75 12.83
C ASN A 41 1.86 -6.75 12.61
N ILE A 42 2.85 -6.69 13.49
CA ILE A 42 4.04 -5.85 13.32
C ILE A 42 4.93 -6.44 12.23
N ALA A 43 5.09 -7.76 12.19
CA ALA A 43 5.80 -8.46 11.12
C ALA A 43 5.12 -8.26 9.76
N VAL A 44 3.78 -8.27 9.71
CA VAL A 44 3.03 -7.90 8.49
C VAL A 44 3.35 -6.47 8.07
N GLY A 45 3.30 -5.51 9.00
CA GLY A 45 3.63 -4.11 8.70
C GLY A 45 5.03 -3.92 8.15
N LYS A 46 6.03 -4.63 8.70
CA LYS A 46 7.40 -4.63 8.17
C LYS A 46 7.47 -5.21 6.76
N PHE A 47 6.77 -6.32 6.51
CA PHE A 47 6.71 -6.92 5.17
C PHE A 47 6.11 -5.97 4.14
N VAL A 48 4.94 -5.38 4.43
CA VAL A 48 4.30 -4.41 3.52
C VAL A 48 5.19 -3.18 3.31
N ASN A 49 5.87 -2.69 4.36
CA ASN A 49 6.79 -1.57 4.24
C ASN A 49 7.97 -1.87 3.32
N LEU A 50 8.52 -3.09 3.34
CA LEU A 50 9.58 -3.49 2.42
C LEU A 50 9.11 -3.38 0.95
N ILE A 51 7.89 -3.83 0.64
CA ILE A 51 7.30 -3.71 -0.70
C ILE A 51 7.19 -2.23 -1.11
N LEU A 52 6.67 -1.38 -0.22
CA LEU A 52 6.50 0.05 -0.49
C LEU A 52 7.86 0.77 -0.65
N GLU A 53 8.88 0.36 0.09
CA GLU A 53 10.25 0.86 -0.06
C GLU A 53 10.88 0.44 -1.39
N ASP A 54 10.65 -0.79 -1.83
CA ASP A 54 11.11 -1.28 -3.14
C ASP A 54 10.43 -0.49 -4.27
N ILE A 55 9.10 -0.29 -4.20
CA ILE A 55 8.35 0.56 -5.13
C ILE A 55 8.91 1.98 -5.14
N HIS A 56 9.08 2.59 -3.97
CA HIS A 56 9.65 3.93 -3.85
C HIS A 56 11.07 4.03 -4.42
N GLY A 57 11.89 3.00 -4.22
CA GLY A 57 13.22 2.86 -4.83
C GLY A 57 13.16 2.83 -6.36
N CYS A 58 12.24 2.05 -6.95
CA CYS A 58 12.01 2.04 -8.40
C CYS A 58 11.63 3.45 -8.89
N LEU A 59 10.69 4.13 -8.20
CA LEU A 59 10.30 5.49 -8.57
C LEU A 59 11.47 6.49 -8.54
N ILE A 60 12.36 6.41 -7.54
CA ILE A 60 13.57 7.26 -7.47
C ILE A 60 14.56 6.93 -8.60
N ASN A 61 14.88 5.65 -8.79
CA ASN A 61 15.92 5.20 -9.72
C ASN A 61 15.62 5.57 -11.17
N HIS A 62 14.34 5.61 -11.54
CA HIS A 62 13.90 6.07 -12.85
C HIS A 62 13.89 7.61 -12.99
N GLN A 63 14.68 8.31 -12.14
CA GLN A 63 14.96 9.75 -12.16
C GLN A 63 13.71 10.62 -12.26
N CYS A 64 12.68 10.23 -11.53
CA CYS A 64 11.45 10.98 -11.44
C CYS A 64 11.69 12.30 -10.66
N PRO A 65 11.67 13.48 -11.32
CA PRO A 65 12.19 14.72 -10.74
C PRO A 65 11.47 15.17 -9.44
N GLY A 66 10.24 14.69 -9.20
CA GLY A 66 9.48 15.00 -7.99
C GLY A 66 9.82 14.17 -6.74
N VAL A 67 10.46 12.99 -6.87
CA VAL A 67 10.72 12.06 -5.73
C VAL A 67 12.06 12.35 -5.07
N ILE A 68 13.02 12.87 -5.83
CA ILE A 68 14.41 13.10 -5.41
C ILE A 68 14.47 14.08 -4.22
N ASN A 69 13.54 15.04 -4.16
CA ASN A 69 13.48 16.07 -3.12
C ASN A 69 12.74 15.64 -1.84
N SER A 70 12.09 14.47 -1.82
CA SER A 70 11.45 13.90 -0.62
C SER A 70 12.27 12.77 0.00
N SER A 71 13.58 12.70 -0.29
CA SER A 71 14.46 11.64 0.18
C SER A 71 14.37 11.48 1.70
N LEU A 72 13.70 10.38 2.09
CA LEU A 72 13.68 9.82 3.42
C LEU A 72 15.13 9.59 3.86
N SER A 73 15.65 10.49 4.67
CA SER A 73 16.96 10.35 5.29
C SER A 73 16.97 9.05 6.09
N ARG A 74 17.74 8.07 5.59
CA ARG A 74 17.88 6.70 6.09
C ARG A 74 18.55 6.59 7.47
N THR A 75 18.55 7.64 8.27
CA THR A 75 19.31 7.70 9.52
C THR A 75 18.45 8.30 10.62
N GLN A 76 18.09 7.40 11.57
CA GLN A 76 17.35 7.61 12.83
C GLN A 76 15.86 7.22 12.80
N GLN A 77 15.55 5.92 12.70
CA GLN A 77 14.21 5.39 13.04
C GLN A 77 14.19 4.83 14.47
N THR A 78 13.91 5.72 15.42
CA THR A 78 13.21 5.38 16.67
C THR A 78 12.36 6.59 17.07
N GLN A 79 11.28 6.88 16.34
CA GLN A 79 10.06 7.56 16.84
C GLN A 79 9.04 7.79 15.71
N SER A 80 7.77 7.47 16.01
CA SER A 80 6.54 7.77 15.24
C SER A 80 6.52 7.46 13.73
N TYR A 81 6.04 6.26 13.37
CA TYR A 81 5.75 5.77 12.02
C TYR A 81 4.76 6.61 11.16
N ALA A 82 4.20 7.70 11.69
CA ALA A 82 3.14 8.47 11.02
C ALA A 82 3.64 9.54 10.04
N ASP A 83 4.87 10.05 10.21
CA ASP A 83 5.37 11.19 9.42
C ASP A 83 6.20 10.79 8.18
N SER A 84 6.53 9.50 8.04
CA SER A 84 7.43 8.98 7.01
C SER A 84 6.76 8.67 5.65
N THR A 85 5.44 8.83 5.51
CA THR A 85 4.69 8.38 4.32
C THR A 85 4.11 9.53 3.48
N VAL A 86 4.49 10.78 3.77
CA VAL A 86 3.94 11.96 3.09
C VAL A 86 4.91 12.47 2.04
N PHE A 87 4.50 12.44 0.78
CA PHE A 87 5.26 12.95 -0.36
C PHE A 87 4.78 14.34 -0.81
N SER A 88 5.62 15.06 -1.55
CA SER A 88 5.29 16.41 -2.06
C SER A 88 4.07 16.38 -2.98
N LYS A 89 3.15 17.36 -2.87
CA LYS A 89 1.89 17.40 -3.65
C LYS A 89 2.08 17.32 -5.17
N ASN A 90 3.16 17.88 -5.69
CA ASN A 90 3.44 17.93 -7.12
C ASN A 90 4.07 16.64 -7.65
N LEU A 91 4.32 15.65 -6.77
CA LEU A 91 5.03 14.44 -7.13
C LEU A 91 4.29 13.65 -8.22
N LEU A 92 3.02 13.30 -8.03
CA LEU A 92 2.26 12.52 -9.01
C LEU A 92 2.22 13.19 -10.39
N ASN A 93 1.95 14.50 -10.42
CA ASN A 93 1.94 15.27 -11.68
C ASN A 93 3.30 15.30 -12.37
N SER A 94 4.39 15.30 -11.60
CA SER A 94 5.76 15.20 -12.13
C SER A 94 6.11 13.78 -12.59
N LEU A 95 5.44 12.76 -12.07
CA LEU A 95 5.68 11.36 -12.37
C LEU A 95 4.97 10.93 -13.66
N GLU A 96 3.67 11.24 -13.80
CA GLU A 96 2.84 10.75 -14.91
C GLU A 96 3.48 10.87 -16.32
N PRO A 97 4.08 12.02 -16.72
CA PRO A 97 4.66 12.17 -18.06
C PRO A 97 5.91 11.30 -18.28
N HIS A 98 6.72 11.08 -17.24
CA HIS A 98 7.94 10.28 -17.32
C HIS A 98 7.64 8.78 -17.35
N LEU A 99 6.54 8.38 -16.72
CA LEU A 99 6.23 6.97 -16.47
C LEU A 99 5.41 6.31 -17.57
N SER A 100 4.69 7.10 -18.36
CA SER A 100 4.09 6.61 -19.61
C SER A 100 5.10 6.00 -20.60
N ARG A 101 6.41 6.25 -20.39
CA ARG A 101 7.51 5.72 -21.22
C ARG A 101 8.04 4.36 -20.76
N PHE A 102 7.69 3.91 -19.54
CA PHE A 102 8.18 2.66 -18.97
C PHE A 102 7.02 1.66 -18.86
N GLU A 103 6.99 0.66 -19.73
CA GLU A 103 5.96 -0.40 -19.66
C GLU A 103 6.23 -1.38 -18.50
N HIS A 104 7.50 -1.67 -18.21
CA HIS A 104 7.95 -2.61 -17.17
C HIS A 104 9.07 -1.98 -16.33
N CYS A 105 9.12 -2.29 -15.04
CA CYS A 105 10.20 -1.91 -14.12
C CYS A 105 11.11 -3.13 -13.87
N ASP A 106 12.29 -3.16 -14.51
CA ASP A 106 13.25 -4.26 -14.33
C ASP A 106 14.07 -4.16 -13.03
N CYS A 107 13.83 -3.13 -12.20
CA CYS A 107 14.61 -2.94 -10.97
C CYS A 107 13.99 -3.61 -9.73
N ILE A 108 12.86 -4.31 -9.86
CA ILE A 108 12.28 -5.13 -8.79
C ILE A 108 11.95 -6.53 -9.31
N ASP A 109 12.93 -7.44 -9.24
CA ASP A 109 12.81 -8.82 -9.73
C ASP A 109 11.62 -9.58 -9.12
N ASP A 110 11.36 -9.38 -7.82
CA ASP A 110 10.32 -10.10 -7.06
C ASP A 110 8.88 -9.77 -7.51
N TYR A 111 8.68 -8.65 -8.23
CA TYR A 111 7.37 -8.21 -8.74
C TYR A 111 7.42 -7.80 -10.21
N SER A 112 8.19 -8.52 -11.04
CA SER A 112 8.30 -8.27 -12.50
C SER A 112 6.96 -8.16 -13.25
N GLN A 113 5.89 -8.72 -12.71
CA GLN A 113 4.52 -8.61 -13.22
C GLN A 113 3.85 -7.24 -12.98
N LEU A 114 4.35 -6.43 -12.04
CA LEU A 114 3.83 -5.09 -11.78
C LEU A 114 4.31 -4.14 -12.88
N LYS A 115 3.36 -3.56 -13.61
CA LYS A 115 3.69 -2.50 -14.56
C LYS A 115 4.05 -1.25 -13.80
N PHE A 116 4.86 -0.40 -14.42
CA PHE A 116 5.26 0.86 -13.81
C PHE A 116 4.05 1.74 -13.45
N LYS A 117 3.01 1.72 -14.29
CA LYS A 117 1.75 2.40 -14.01
C LYS A 117 1.08 1.90 -12.73
N ASP A 118 1.08 0.58 -12.49
CA ASP A 118 0.45 -0.02 -11.31
C ASP A 118 1.15 0.44 -10.02
N MET A 119 2.45 0.71 -10.08
CA MET A 119 3.21 1.28 -8.95
C MET A 119 2.74 2.68 -8.55
N LEU A 120 2.30 3.51 -9.50
CA LEU A 120 1.75 4.84 -9.21
C LEU A 120 0.39 4.78 -8.55
N GLU A 121 -0.41 3.75 -8.85
CA GLU A 121 -1.74 3.60 -8.28
C GLU A 121 -1.71 3.37 -6.76
N PHE A 122 -0.54 2.97 -6.22
CA PHE A 122 -0.30 2.94 -4.78
C PHE A 122 -0.12 4.33 -4.15
N MET A 123 0.03 5.40 -4.92
CA MET A 123 0.22 6.77 -4.42
C MET A 123 -1.04 7.60 -4.66
N VAL A 124 -1.64 8.13 -3.59
CA VAL A 124 -2.89 8.90 -3.65
C VAL A 124 -2.77 10.26 -2.98
N ASN A 125 -3.48 11.25 -3.53
CA ASN A 125 -3.58 12.57 -2.91
C ASN A 125 -4.33 12.48 -1.57
N LYS A 126 -3.82 13.18 -0.55
CA LYS A 126 -4.57 13.35 0.70
C LYS A 126 -5.84 14.16 0.45
N SER A 127 -6.89 13.84 1.20
CA SER A 127 -8.16 14.54 1.13
C SER A 127 -8.09 16.02 1.52
N ASP A 128 -7.14 16.39 2.38
CA ASP A 128 -6.87 17.78 2.77
C ASP A 128 -5.98 18.52 1.74
N GLY A 129 -5.59 17.83 0.67
CA GLY A 129 -4.70 18.31 -0.36
C GLY A 129 -3.29 18.60 0.15
N THR A 130 -2.88 18.20 1.35
CA THR A 130 -1.59 18.58 1.96
C THR A 130 -0.39 17.80 1.42
N GLY A 131 -0.61 16.70 0.71
CA GLY A 131 0.45 15.88 0.13
C GLY A 131 -0.10 14.65 -0.54
N ILE A 132 0.82 13.75 -0.89
CA ILE A 132 0.53 12.41 -1.40
C ILE A 132 0.89 11.39 -0.33
N ILE A 133 0.15 10.29 -0.23
CA ILE A 133 0.37 9.18 0.70
C ILE A 133 0.27 7.85 -0.03
N TRP A 134 0.75 6.80 0.61
CA TRP A 134 0.42 5.44 0.18
C TRP A 134 -1.09 5.17 0.30
N PHE A 135 -1.61 4.43 -0.67
CA PHE A 135 -2.98 3.91 -0.69
C PHE A 135 -3.23 2.94 0.47
N CYS A 136 -2.21 2.15 0.83
CA CYS A 136 -2.23 1.25 1.97
C CYS A 136 -2.12 2.04 3.29
N ASP A 137 -3.09 1.86 4.19
CA ASP A 137 -3.05 2.44 5.54
C ASP A 137 -2.04 1.69 6.42
N MET A 138 -0.80 2.20 6.49
CA MET A 138 0.26 1.63 7.32
C MET A 138 0.02 1.83 8.82
N GLY A 139 -0.89 2.72 9.22
CA GLY A 139 -1.20 2.99 10.62
C GLY A 139 -1.92 1.85 11.33
N VAL A 140 -2.37 0.81 10.62
CA VAL A 140 -3.06 -0.35 11.19
C VAL A 140 -2.11 -1.39 11.82
N TYR A 141 -0.83 -1.36 11.50
CA TYR A 141 0.15 -2.35 11.97
C TYR A 141 0.76 -1.94 13.32
N THR A 142 -0.09 -1.77 14.34
CA THR A 142 0.29 -1.36 15.69
C THR A 142 -0.15 -2.36 16.76
N LYS A 143 0.53 -2.39 17.91
CA LYS A 143 0.22 -3.32 19.00
C LYS A 143 -1.24 -3.15 19.46
N ASN A 144 -1.95 -4.26 19.60
CA ASN A 144 -3.36 -4.31 20.03
C ASN A 144 -4.31 -3.47 19.15
N ARG A 145 -4.05 -3.38 17.84
CA ARG A 145 -4.93 -2.68 16.91
C ARG A 145 -6.31 -3.35 16.86
N ALA A 146 -7.35 -2.57 17.07
CA ALA A 146 -8.72 -2.98 16.79
C ALA A 146 -9.00 -2.93 15.28
N PHE A 147 -9.51 -4.03 14.73
CA PHE A 147 -10.06 -4.09 13.38
C PHE A 147 -11.58 -4.20 13.45
N ARG A 148 -12.26 -3.40 12.63
CA ARG A 148 -13.73 -3.44 12.55
C ARG A 148 -14.18 -4.74 11.86
N LEU A 149 -15.14 -5.42 12.47
CA LEU A 149 -15.63 -6.72 12.03
C LEU A 149 -16.55 -6.63 10.81
N LEU A 150 -16.70 -7.76 10.11
CA LEU A 150 -17.71 -7.97 9.08
C LEU A 150 -19.10 -7.60 9.62
N ARG A 151 -19.91 -6.95 8.78
CA ARG A 151 -21.26 -6.43 9.10
C ARG A 151 -21.30 -5.37 10.20
N SER A 152 -20.17 -4.83 10.63
CA SER A 152 -20.11 -3.74 11.61
C SER A 152 -19.83 -2.39 10.94
N SER A 153 -20.46 -1.32 11.43
CA SER A 153 -20.16 0.07 11.08
C SER A 153 -19.25 0.74 12.12
N LYS A 154 -18.74 1.92 11.80
CA LYS A 154 -18.18 2.81 12.83
C LYS A 154 -19.33 3.41 13.63
N PHE A 155 -19.04 3.85 14.85
CA PHE A 155 -20.02 4.63 15.63
C PHE A 155 -20.53 5.80 14.79
N ASP A 156 -21.85 5.97 14.77
CA ASP A 156 -22.54 7.02 14.01
C ASP A 156 -22.28 7.00 12.48
N LYS A 157 -22.01 5.80 11.94
CA LYS A 157 -21.93 5.55 10.49
C LYS A 157 -22.85 4.40 10.09
N GLN A 158 -23.35 4.48 8.86
CA GLN A 158 -24.24 3.48 8.28
C GLN A 158 -23.48 2.48 7.40
N GLU A 159 -22.26 2.83 6.99
CA GLU A 159 -21.43 2.02 6.10
C GLU A 159 -20.81 0.85 6.86
N CYS A 160 -21.53 -0.27 6.88
CA CYS A 160 -21.03 -1.54 7.38
C CYS A 160 -20.04 -2.18 6.41
N PHE A 161 -19.10 -2.97 6.93
CA PHE A 161 -18.33 -3.87 6.06
C PHE A 161 -19.23 -4.98 5.52
N THR A 162 -19.26 -5.15 4.21
CA THR A 162 -19.86 -6.29 3.51
C THR A 162 -18.80 -6.99 2.66
N ILE A 163 -19.08 -8.18 2.14
CA ILE A 163 -18.19 -8.81 1.15
C ILE A 163 -18.25 -7.95 -0.12
N ALA A 164 -17.10 -7.66 -0.73
CA ALA A 164 -17.03 -6.85 -1.94
C ALA A 164 -17.67 -7.59 -3.14
N PRO A 165 -18.35 -6.89 -4.07
CA PRO A 165 -19.01 -7.52 -5.22
C PRO A 165 -18.07 -8.35 -6.11
N GLU A 166 -16.81 -7.93 -6.25
CA GLU A 166 -15.78 -8.59 -7.06
C GLU A 166 -14.99 -9.67 -6.31
N ASN A 167 -15.34 -9.96 -5.05
CA ASN A 167 -14.63 -10.94 -4.23
C ASN A 167 -14.67 -12.33 -4.90
N GLN A 168 -13.50 -12.98 -4.99
CA GLN A 168 -13.37 -14.34 -5.56
C GLN A 168 -12.94 -15.39 -4.52
N TRP A 169 -12.81 -14.97 -3.26
CA TRP A 169 -12.60 -15.86 -2.12
C TRP A 169 -13.81 -16.75 -1.84
#